data_AF-A0A5C7IRM4-F1
#
_entry.id   AF-A0A5C7IRM4-F1
#
_cell.length_a   1.000
_cell.length_b   1.000
_cell.length_c   1.000
_cell.angle_alpha   90.00
_cell.angle_beta   90.00
_cell.angle_gamma   90.00
#
_symmetry.space_group_name_H-M   'P 1'
#
loop_
_entity.id
_entity.type
_entity.pdbx_description
1 polymer ?
#
loop_
_entity_poly.entity_id
_entity_poly.type
_entity_poly.pdbx_seq_one_letter_code
_entity_poly.pdbx_strand_id
1 'polypeptide(L)'
;MLEMQSFDGKMVLSAYRFADPGYWLADTQGANRSLLKTTIIEQLSTIMAISNANSICGIYGMCSSPDNETETCNCLPGHTPLDPDNVFKGCRPKTVMNYCAENSRDNFTVELIEDADFVSDTLGDLSHVDNVDMEECKKAIIDDCNSLAASWANSTCRKKRTPLVNAKKSVSTKGIKALIKVPIKVPITNKKKFNSRAFLEIGSIITAILAFLFGVAAIYYNPAAQRFIKRNEEDDLFLPGWVVSCVISGNLETVVSHDPEVLSDFERFERMAMVGLWCINPDPILRPSMNKVVQMLEGTLEVGIPPLIHDQM
;
A
#
# COMPACT_ATOMS: atom_id res chain seq x y z
N MET A 1 2.15 -2.81 -5.88
CA MET A 1 1.19 -2.57 -4.77
C MET A 1 1.08 -3.87 -3.98
N LEU A 2 1.37 -3.85 -2.68
CA LEU A 2 1.27 -5.01 -1.78
C LEU A 2 -0.16 -5.08 -1.24
N GLU A 3 -0.85 -6.20 -1.46
CA GLU A 3 -2.19 -6.47 -0.93
C GLU A 3 -2.17 -7.79 -0.13
N MET A 4 -2.88 -7.81 0.99
CA MET A 4 -3.01 -9.01 1.84
C MET A 4 -4.32 -9.72 1.49
N GLN A 5 -4.25 -10.98 1.05
CA GLN A 5 -5.42 -11.75 0.62
C GLN A 5 -6.20 -12.25 1.85
N SER A 6 -7.50 -11.92 1.89
CA SER A 6 -8.36 -12.17 3.04
C SER A 6 -8.69 -13.66 3.28
N PHE A 7 -8.44 -14.53 2.30
CA PHE A 7 -8.83 -15.95 2.34
C PHE A 7 -7.74 -16.88 2.89
N ASP A 8 -6.45 -16.55 2.72
CA ASP A 8 -5.33 -17.39 3.16
C ASP A 8 -4.23 -16.63 3.92
N GLY A 9 -4.41 -15.32 4.15
CA GLY A 9 -3.49 -14.48 4.92
C GLY A 9 -2.17 -14.18 4.22
N LYS A 10 -2.03 -14.46 2.92
CA LYS A 10 -0.77 -14.24 2.19
C LYS A 10 -0.67 -12.83 1.60
N MET A 11 0.56 -12.31 1.52
CA MET A 11 0.87 -11.03 0.90
C MET A 11 1.17 -11.20 -0.59
N VAL A 12 0.48 -10.45 -1.45
CA VAL A 12 0.65 -10.42 -2.90
C VAL A 12 1.23 -9.06 -3.30
N LEU A 13 2.38 -9.06 -3.99
CA LEU A 13 2.95 -7.85 -4.59
C LEU A 13 2.60 -7.83 -6.09
N SER A 14 1.66 -6.98 -6.49
CA SER A 14 1.46 -6.68 -7.90
C SER A 14 2.56 -5.73 -8.38
N ALA A 15 3.54 -6.26 -9.13
CA ALA A 15 4.48 -5.45 -9.89
C ALA A 15 3.83 -5.01 -11.21
N TYR A 16 4.12 -3.78 -11.64
CA TYR A 16 3.47 -3.07 -12.75
C TYR A 16 3.19 -3.89 -14.04
N ARG A 17 1.98 -3.69 -14.58
CA ARG A 17 1.38 -3.85 -15.95
C ARG A 17 1.89 -4.87 -17.00
N PHE A 18 3.04 -5.52 -16.85
CA PHE A 18 3.59 -6.47 -17.83
C PHE A 18 4.15 -7.76 -17.22
N ALA A 19 4.11 -7.92 -15.90
CA ALA A 19 4.50 -9.14 -15.21
C ALA A 19 3.29 -9.72 -14.46
N ASP A 20 3.11 -11.04 -14.53
CA ASP A 20 2.14 -11.76 -13.72
C ASP A 20 2.39 -11.49 -12.22
N PRO A 21 1.35 -11.46 -11.36
CA PRO A 21 1.54 -11.30 -9.93
C PRO A 21 2.37 -12.47 -9.38
N GLY A 22 3.53 -12.16 -8.80
CA GLY A 22 4.37 -13.14 -8.11
C GLY A 22 3.76 -13.49 -6.76
N TYR A 23 3.56 -14.78 -6.49
CA TYR A 23 3.15 -15.27 -5.18
C TYR A 23 4.37 -15.50 -4.29
N TRP A 24 4.32 -14.99 -3.06
CA TRP A 24 5.33 -15.24 -2.03
C TRP A 24 4.73 -16.15 -0.94
N LEU A 25 5.46 -17.18 -0.54
CA LEU A 25 5.08 -18.05 0.58
C LEU A 25 5.64 -17.48 1.88
N ALA A 26 4.77 -17.25 2.88
CA ALA A 26 5.17 -16.98 4.25
C ALA A 26 5.03 -18.27 5.07
N ASP A 27 6.10 -18.66 5.77
CA ASP A 27 6.11 -19.80 6.68
C ASP A 27 6.45 -19.30 8.11
N THR A 28 5.75 -19.83 9.11
CA THR A 28 5.99 -19.54 10.52
C THR A 28 6.68 -20.75 11.16
N GLN A 29 8.01 -20.72 11.21
CA GLN A 29 8.77 -21.68 11.99
C GLN A 29 8.91 -21.20 13.43
N GLY A 30 8.72 -22.11 14.38
CA GLY A 30 8.53 -21.84 15.81
C GLY A 30 9.49 -20.83 16.45
N ALA A 31 8.94 -20.12 17.45
CA ALA A 31 9.48 -19.01 18.22
C ALA A 31 9.32 -17.60 17.59
N ASN A 32 8.06 -17.18 17.35
CA ASN A 32 7.63 -15.76 17.20
C ASN A 32 8.60 -14.84 16.43
N ARG A 33 9.24 -15.36 15.39
CA ARG A 33 10.00 -14.61 14.39
C ARG A 33 9.34 -14.90 13.05
N SER A 34 8.57 -13.95 12.56
CA SER A 34 8.20 -13.89 11.15
C SER A 34 9.46 -13.54 10.37
N LEU A 35 10.21 -14.57 9.98
CA LEU A 35 11.23 -14.41 8.97
C LEU A 35 10.51 -14.18 7.64
N LEU A 36 10.55 -12.95 7.14
CA LEU A 36 10.58 -12.76 5.70
C LEU A 36 11.85 -13.48 5.25
N LYS A 37 11.72 -14.75 4.87
CA LYS A 37 12.71 -15.41 4.03
C LYS A 37 12.67 -14.65 2.72
N THR A 38 13.40 -13.55 2.64
CA THR A 38 13.97 -13.13 1.37
C THR A 38 14.88 -14.29 1.02
N THR A 39 14.39 -15.24 0.24
CA THR A 39 15.25 -16.19 -0.43
C THR A 39 16.00 -15.41 -1.51
N ILE A 40 16.93 -14.54 -1.11
CA ILE A 40 18.05 -14.12 -1.97
C ILE A 40 18.81 -15.40 -2.40
N ILE A 41 18.75 -16.46 -1.59
CA ILE A 41 19.29 -17.78 -1.90
C ILE A 41 18.41 -18.57 -2.92
N GLU A 42 17.09 -18.35 -3.00
CA GLU A 42 16.29 -18.91 -4.12
C GLU A 42 16.22 -17.99 -5.33
N GLN A 43 16.36 -16.68 -5.19
CA GLN A 43 16.66 -15.79 -6.31
C GLN A 43 17.99 -16.19 -6.93
N LEU A 44 18.99 -16.55 -6.13
CA LEU A 44 20.21 -17.18 -6.64
C LEU A 44 19.96 -18.59 -7.18
N SER A 45 18.96 -19.37 -6.75
CA SER A 45 18.63 -20.65 -7.42
C SER A 45 17.78 -20.48 -8.68
N THR A 46 17.05 -19.36 -8.83
CA THR A 46 16.30 -19.01 -10.06
C THR A 46 17.24 -18.34 -11.06
N ILE A 47 18.18 -17.52 -10.59
CA ILE A 47 19.32 -16.99 -11.35
C ILE A 47 20.32 -18.12 -11.66
N MET A 48 20.54 -19.08 -10.76
CA MET A 48 21.36 -20.28 -11.03
C MET A 48 20.62 -21.33 -11.86
N ALA A 49 19.29 -21.34 -11.91
CA ALA A 49 18.52 -22.15 -12.86
C ALA A 49 18.58 -21.53 -14.27
N ILE A 50 18.82 -20.22 -14.39
CA ILE A 50 19.21 -19.59 -15.65
C ILE A 50 20.68 -19.93 -16.00
N SER A 51 21.54 -20.21 -15.01
CA SER A 51 22.96 -20.55 -15.23
C SER A 51 23.27 -22.05 -15.32
N ASN A 52 22.33 -22.93 -14.98
CA ASN A 52 22.44 -24.35 -15.30
C ASN A 52 22.09 -24.51 -16.77
N ALA A 53 23.14 -24.61 -17.59
CA ALA A 53 23.13 -24.92 -19.00
C ALA A 53 21.99 -25.91 -19.35
N ASN A 54 20.96 -25.44 -20.07
CA ASN A 54 20.06 -26.23 -20.95
C ASN A 54 18.89 -25.42 -21.58
N SER A 55 18.64 -24.15 -21.25
CA SER A 55 17.60 -23.34 -21.92
C SER A 55 18.15 -22.57 -23.13
N ILE A 56 18.01 -23.13 -24.33
CA ILE A 56 18.43 -22.47 -25.59
C ILE A 56 17.50 -21.30 -25.94
N CYS A 57 16.21 -21.43 -25.62
CA CYS A 57 15.21 -20.38 -25.85
C CYS A 57 14.86 -19.68 -24.53
N GLY A 58 14.64 -18.36 -24.59
CA GLY A 58 14.14 -17.59 -23.45
C GLY A 58 12.72 -17.98 -23.02
N ILE A 59 12.21 -17.30 -21.99
CA ILE A 59 10.87 -17.54 -21.42
C ILE A 59 9.78 -17.62 -22.49
N TYR A 60 8.81 -18.49 -22.29
CA TYR A 60 7.71 -18.76 -23.23
C TYR A 60 8.14 -19.13 -24.66
N GLY A 61 9.43 -19.37 -24.89
CA GLY A 61 10.00 -19.89 -26.12
C GLY A 61 10.16 -21.41 -26.04
N MET A 62 9.92 -22.08 -27.17
CA MET A 62 10.05 -23.52 -27.34
C MET A 62 11.20 -23.83 -28.29
N CYS A 63 12.13 -24.65 -27.79
CA CYS A 63 13.23 -25.17 -28.57
C CYS A 63 12.75 -26.37 -29.40
N SER A 64 12.82 -26.26 -30.71
CA SER A 64 12.54 -27.34 -31.65
C SER A 64 13.85 -27.83 -32.25
N SER A 65 14.14 -29.12 -32.04
CA SER A 65 15.30 -29.79 -32.64
C SER A 65 14.86 -31.10 -33.30
N PRO A 66 14.57 -31.08 -34.62
CA PRO A 66 14.10 -32.25 -35.34
C PRO A 66 15.20 -33.31 -35.51
N ASP A 67 16.43 -32.88 -35.79
CA ASP A 67 17.56 -33.76 -36.12
C ASP A 67 18.66 -33.78 -35.04
N ASN A 68 18.42 -33.14 -33.88
CA ASN A 68 19.41 -32.98 -32.79
C ASN A 68 20.69 -32.21 -33.17
N GLU A 69 20.75 -31.65 -34.39
CA GLU A 69 21.86 -30.84 -34.92
C GLU A 69 21.49 -29.36 -35.07
N THR A 70 20.24 -29.07 -35.41
CA THR A 70 19.72 -27.71 -35.54
C THR A 70 18.75 -27.41 -34.41
N GLU A 71 18.93 -26.25 -33.77
CA GLU A 71 18.08 -25.79 -32.68
C GLU A 71 17.40 -24.50 -33.11
N THR A 72 16.07 -24.52 -33.11
CA THR A 72 15.26 -23.37 -33.52
C THR A 72 14.33 -22.97 -32.38
N CYS A 73 14.20 -21.66 -32.14
CA CYS A 73 13.30 -21.13 -31.12
C CYS A 73 12.05 -20.54 -31.74
N ASN A 74 10.88 -21.03 -31.31
CA ASN A 74 9.58 -20.49 -31.69
C ASN A 74 8.78 -20.15 -30.43
N CYS A 75 7.92 -19.14 -30.49
CA CYS A 75 7.05 -18.82 -29.35
C CYS A 75 5.98 -19.88 -29.14
N LEU A 76 5.65 -20.15 -27.87
CA LEU A 76 4.50 -20.99 -27.53
C LEU A 76 3.20 -20.37 -28.05
N PRO A 77 2.14 -21.19 -28.27
CA PRO A 77 0.84 -20.69 -28.66
C PRO A 77 0.33 -19.58 -27.74
N GLY A 78 -0.32 -18.57 -28.33
CA GLY A 78 -0.76 -17.37 -27.60
C GLY A 78 0.32 -16.34 -27.26
N HIS A 79 1.58 -16.56 -27.65
CA HIS A 79 2.70 -15.67 -27.37
C HIS A 79 3.29 -15.05 -28.64
N THR A 80 4.03 -13.95 -28.48
CA THR A 80 4.72 -13.24 -29.56
C THR A 80 6.17 -12.93 -29.13
N PRO A 81 7.14 -12.81 -30.06
CA PRO A 81 8.52 -12.53 -29.69
C PRO A 81 8.67 -11.25 -28.87
N LEU A 82 9.60 -11.25 -27.91
CA LEU A 82 10.05 -10.04 -27.22
C LEU A 82 10.82 -9.13 -28.18
N ASP A 83 11.68 -9.74 -28.99
CA ASP A 83 12.47 -9.11 -30.04
C ASP A 83 12.11 -9.77 -31.39
N PRO A 84 11.51 -9.02 -32.34
CA PRO A 84 11.14 -9.55 -33.65
C PRO A 84 12.32 -10.11 -34.45
N ASP A 85 13.53 -9.57 -34.23
CA ASP A 85 14.73 -9.98 -34.95
C ASP A 85 15.45 -11.16 -34.27
N ASN A 86 15.10 -11.45 -33.00
CA ASN A 86 15.77 -12.48 -32.22
C ASN A 86 14.83 -13.18 -31.21
N VAL A 87 14.21 -14.27 -31.65
CA VAL A 87 13.27 -15.08 -30.85
C VAL A 87 13.96 -15.81 -29.68
N PHE A 88 15.29 -16.01 -29.72
CA PHE A 88 16.03 -16.66 -28.63
C PHE A 88 15.94 -15.86 -27.32
N LYS A 89 15.69 -14.55 -27.39
CA LYS A 89 15.45 -13.70 -26.20
C LYS A 89 14.18 -14.05 -25.44
N GLY A 90 13.29 -14.87 -26.03
CA GLY A 90 12.03 -15.28 -25.43
C GLY A 90 10.83 -14.51 -25.97
N CYS A 91 9.67 -14.81 -25.39
CA CYS A 91 8.38 -14.38 -25.88
C CYS A 91 7.56 -13.73 -24.76
N ARG A 92 6.49 -13.03 -25.14
CA ARG A 92 5.51 -12.44 -24.22
C ARG A 92 4.08 -12.84 -24.61
N PRO A 93 3.14 -12.90 -23.67
CA PRO A 93 1.74 -13.16 -23.99
C PRO A 93 1.21 -12.10 -24.97
N LYS A 94 0.51 -12.56 -26.02
CA LYS A 94 -0.17 -11.67 -26.97
C LYS A 94 -1.33 -10.93 -26.32
N THR A 95 -1.96 -11.55 -25.33
CA THR A 95 -3.05 -10.98 -24.54
C THR A 95 -2.81 -11.34 -23.07
N VAL A 96 -2.76 -10.32 -22.22
CA VAL A 96 -2.65 -10.51 -20.77
C VAL A 96 -4.03 -10.88 -20.24
N MET A 97 -4.11 -11.98 -19.50
CA MET A 97 -5.36 -12.53 -18.99
C MET A 97 -5.20 -12.91 -17.53
N ASN A 98 -6.18 -12.55 -16.70
CA ASN A 98 -6.26 -13.06 -15.33
C ASN A 98 -7.10 -14.33 -15.31
N TYR A 99 -6.45 -15.49 -15.21
CA TYR A 99 -7.13 -16.78 -15.16
C TYR A 99 -7.93 -17.00 -13.86
N CYS A 100 -7.66 -16.25 -12.79
CA CYS A 100 -8.38 -16.33 -11.52
C CYS A 100 -9.54 -15.32 -11.41
N ALA A 101 -9.81 -14.52 -12.46
CA ALA A 101 -10.95 -13.62 -12.47
C ALA A 101 -12.27 -14.39 -12.55
N GLU A 102 -13.34 -13.82 -11.98
CA GLU A 102 -14.70 -14.36 -12.12
C GLU A 102 -15.07 -14.50 -13.61
N ASN A 103 -15.63 -15.65 -14.00
CA ASN A 103 -15.99 -16.01 -15.38
C ASN A 103 -14.82 -16.05 -16.38
N SER A 104 -13.59 -16.30 -15.92
CA SER A 104 -12.43 -16.47 -16.81
C SER A 104 -12.46 -17.73 -17.67
N ARG A 105 -13.21 -18.77 -17.26
CA ARG A 105 -13.21 -20.13 -17.85
C ARG A 105 -13.62 -20.15 -19.33
N ASP A 106 -14.49 -19.23 -19.75
CA ASP A 106 -14.98 -19.16 -21.14
C ASP A 106 -14.08 -18.31 -22.06
N ASN A 107 -13.05 -17.68 -21.51
CA ASN A 107 -12.21 -16.71 -22.22
C ASN A 107 -10.86 -17.30 -22.69
N PHE A 108 -10.64 -18.60 -22.51
CA PHE A 108 -9.44 -19.30 -22.97
C PHE A 108 -9.78 -20.70 -23.50
N THR A 109 -8.86 -21.26 -24.28
CA THR A 109 -8.87 -22.66 -24.71
C THR A 109 -7.60 -23.34 -24.27
N VAL A 110 -7.58 -24.68 -24.27
CA VAL A 110 -6.35 -25.45 -24.06
C VAL A 110 -5.89 -25.97 -25.42
N GLU A 111 -4.68 -25.60 -25.82
CA GLU A 111 -4.01 -26.15 -27.00
C GLU A 111 -3.11 -27.32 -26.62
N LEU A 112 -3.08 -28.33 -27.49
CA LEU A 112 -2.25 -29.52 -27.37
C LEU A 112 -1.05 -29.42 -28.32
N ILE A 113 0.15 -29.64 -27.80
CA ILE A 113 1.39 -29.74 -28.55
C ILE A 113 1.90 -31.18 -28.39
N GLU A 114 1.84 -31.93 -29.49
CA GLU A 114 2.35 -33.30 -29.54
C GLU A 114 3.88 -33.32 -29.51
N ASP A 115 4.42 -34.37 -28.88
CA ASP A 115 5.84 -34.65 -28.71
C ASP A 115 6.63 -33.50 -28.07
N ALA A 116 6.04 -32.82 -27.10
CA ALA A 116 6.63 -31.66 -26.44
C ALA A 116 6.52 -31.74 -24.91
N ASP A 117 7.50 -31.16 -24.23
CA ASP A 117 7.55 -31.09 -22.77
C ASP A 117 8.04 -29.72 -22.30
N PHE A 118 7.65 -29.34 -21.08
CA PHE A 118 8.19 -28.22 -20.32
C PHE A 118 9.17 -28.79 -19.30
N VAL A 119 10.41 -29.03 -19.71
CA VAL A 119 11.39 -29.77 -18.89
C VAL A 119 11.68 -29.00 -17.61
N SER A 120 11.39 -29.60 -16.46
CA SER A 120 11.60 -28.98 -15.15
C SER A 120 12.57 -29.81 -14.32
N ASP A 121 13.77 -29.27 -14.12
CA ASP A 121 14.68 -29.74 -13.08
C ASP A 121 14.19 -29.18 -11.74
N THR A 122 13.24 -29.88 -11.12
CA THR A 122 12.75 -29.71 -9.73
C THR A 122 11.97 -28.44 -9.35
N LEU A 123 11.96 -27.34 -10.14
CA LEU A 123 11.33 -26.07 -9.73
C LEU A 123 10.21 -25.52 -10.65
N GLY A 124 10.05 -26.05 -11.86
CA GLY A 124 9.04 -25.62 -12.84
C GLY A 124 7.67 -26.29 -12.67
N ASP A 125 7.60 -27.39 -11.93
CA ASP A 125 6.35 -28.10 -11.65
C ASP A 125 5.62 -27.43 -10.47
N LEU A 126 4.35 -27.08 -10.69
CA LEU A 126 3.45 -26.56 -9.66
C LEU A 126 2.98 -27.67 -8.74
N SER A 127 2.48 -28.75 -9.33
CA SER A 127 1.97 -29.96 -8.69
C SER A 127 1.77 -31.03 -9.77
N HIS A 128 1.55 -32.27 -9.36
CA HIS A 128 1.24 -33.37 -10.26
C HIS A 128 -0.06 -34.07 -9.85
N VAL A 129 -0.67 -34.76 -10.80
CA VAL A 129 -1.81 -35.66 -10.61
C VAL A 129 -1.48 -36.96 -11.31
N ASP A 130 -1.54 -38.08 -10.59
CA ASP A 130 -1.24 -39.42 -11.12
C ASP A 130 -2.52 -40.18 -11.47
N ASN A 131 -2.36 -41.21 -12.30
CA ASN A 131 -3.44 -42.10 -12.75
C ASN A 131 -4.59 -41.37 -13.44
N VAL A 132 -4.26 -40.34 -14.23
CA VAL A 132 -5.25 -39.56 -15.00
C VAL A 132 -5.01 -39.69 -16.49
N ASP A 133 -6.10 -39.66 -17.25
CA ASP A 133 -6.00 -39.57 -18.71
C ASP A 133 -5.70 -38.12 -19.16
N MET A 134 -5.56 -37.95 -20.48
CA MET A 134 -5.22 -36.65 -21.07
C MET A 134 -6.35 -35.61 -20.91
N GLU A 135 -7.62 -36.02 -21.01
CA GLU A 135 -8.75 -35.11 -20.87
C GLU A 135 -8.96 -34.71 -19.40
N GLU A 136 -8.71 -35.63 -18.46
CA GLU A 136 -8.66 -35.34 -17.03
C GLU A 136 -7.53 -34.37 -16.68
N CYS A 137 -6.34 -34.53 -17.29
CA CYS A 137 -5.25 -33.58 -17.14
C CYS A 137 -5.61 -32.19 -17.70
N LYS A 138 -6.25 -32.15 -18.87
CA LYS A 138 -6.77 -30.92 -19.47
C LYS A 138 -7.80 -30.24 -18.58
N LYS A 139 -8.71 -31.00 -17.95
CA LYS A 139 -9.64 -30.47 -16.97
C LYS A 139 -8.91 -29.95 -15.72
N ALA A 140 -7.93 -30.69 -15.22
CA ALA A 140 -7.13 -30.30 -14.05
C ALA A 140 -6.41 -28.97 -14.25
N ILE A 141 -5.92 -28.66 -15.45
CA ILE A 141 -5.38 -27.33 -15.73
C ILE A 141 -6.48 -26.28 -15.86
N ILE A 142 -7.62 -26.57 -16.52
CA ILE A 142 -8.74 -25.61 -16.66
C ILE A 142 -9.24 -25.16 -15.28
N ASP A 143 -9.36 -26.10 -14.34
CA ASP A 143 -9.87 -25.84 -12.99
C ASP A 143 -8.84 -25.13 -12.08
N ASP A 144 -7.54 -25.23 -12.38
CA ASP A 144 -6.47 -24.58 -11.61
C ASP A 144 -6.05 -23.25 -12.25
N CYS A 145 -6.48 -22.13 -11.68
CA CYS A 145 -6.19 -20.80 -12.23
C CYS A 145 -4.71 -20.39 -12.13
N ASN A 146 -3.90 -21.06 -11.29
CA ASN A 146 -2.47 -20.82 -11.15
C ASN A 146 -1.61 -21.66 -12.12
N SER A 147 -2.20 -22.66 -12.77
CA SER A 147 -1.53 -23.47 -13.79
C SER A 147 -1.78 -22.91 -15.18
N LEU A 148 -0.73 -22.53 -15.89
CA LEU A 148 -0.82 -22.08 -17.29
C LEU A 148 -0.72 -23.24 -18.28
N ALA A 149 0.04 -24.28 -17.94
CA ALA A 149 0.30 -25.42 -18.80
C ALA A 149 0.50 -26.70 -17.98
N ALA A 150 0.48 -27.84 -18.67
CA ALA A 150 0.87 -29.13 -18.11
C ALA A 150 1.59 -30.00 -19.13
N SER A 151 2.41 -30.92 -18.65
CA SER A 151 2.93 -32.04 -19.44
C SER A 151 2.24 -33.32 -19.01
N TRP A 152 1.64 -34.05 -19.94
CA TRP A 152 1.03 -35.35 -19.69
C TRP A 152 1.86 -36.46 -20.33
N ALA A 153 2.29 -37.42 -19.51
CA ALA A 153 2.99 -38.62 -19.94
C ALA A 153 2.78 -39.74 -18.93
N ASN A 154 2.65 -40.99 -19.40
CA ASN A 154 2.52 -42.19 -18.56
C ASN A 154 1.40 -42.08 -17.50
N SER A 155 0.24 -41.51 -17.88
CA SER A 155 -0.88 -41.26 -16.97
C SER A 155 -0.59 -40.31 -15.80
N THR A 156 0.52 -39.57 -15.86
CA THR A 156 0.84 -38.51 -14.91
C THR A 156 0.71 -37.15 -15.60
N CYS A 157 -0.07 -36.27 -14.99
CA CYS A 157 -0.24 -34.88 -15.38
C CYS A 157 0.64 -33.99 -14.50
N ARG A 158 1.66 -33.36 -15.07
CA ARG A 158 2.55 -32.42 -14.35
C ARG A 158 2.15 -30.99 -14.69
N LYS A 159 1.44 -30.33 -13.77
CA LYS A 159 1.04 -28.92 -13.92
C LYS A 159 2.27 -28.03 -13.76
N LYS A 160 2.41 -27.02 -14.62
CA LYS A 160 3.57 -26.13 -14.68
C LYS A 160 3.23 -24.74 -14.13
N ARG A 161 4.21 -24.11 -13.47
CA ARG A 161 4.14 -22.72 -12.99
C ARG A 161 4.43 -21.74 -14.13
N THR A 162 4.00 -20.50 -13.96
CA THR A 162 4.49 -19.37 -14.75
C THR A 162 5.73 -18.75 -14.09
N PRO A 163 6.66 -18.17 -14.88
CA PRO A 163 6.72 -18.21 -16.34
C PRO A 163 7.14 -19.60 -16.86
N LEU A 164 6.68 -19.97 -18.06
CA LEU A 164 7.10 -21.22 -18.70
C LEU A 164 8.53 -21.08 -19.23
N VAL A 165 9.37 -22.04 -18.89
CA VAL A 165 10.78 -22.14 -19.32
C VAL A 165 11.06 -23.54 -19.83
N ASN A 166 12.17 -23.71 -20.56
CA ASN A 166 12.65 -25.01 -21.03
C ASN A 166 11.61 -25.83 -21.82
N ALA A 167 10.74 -25.16 -22.58
CA ALA A 167 9.85 -25.86 -23.49
C ALA A 167 10.68 -26.48 -24.61
N LYS A 168 10.55 -27.79 -24.82
CA LYS A 168 11.35 -28.56 -25.77
C LYS A 168 10.47 -29.46 -26.62
N LYS A 169 10.75 -29.49 -27.91
CA LYS A 169 10.21 -30.41 -28.88
C LYS A 169 11.36 -31.07 -29.64
N SER A 170 11.65 -32.32 -29.27
CA SER A 170 12.76 -33.09 -29.84
C SER A 170 12.46 -34.59 -29.78
N VAL A 171 13.36 -35.40 -30.33
CA VAL A 171 13.27 -36.87 -30.25
C VAL A 171 13.11 -37.37 -28.79
N SER A 172 13.72 -36.68 -27.83
CA SER A 172 13.62 -37.03 -26.40
C SER A 172 12.25 -36.78 -25.75
N THR A 173 11.40 -35.94 -26.35
CA THR A 173 10.06 -35.59 -25.82
C THR A 173 8.94 -36.35 -26.53
N LYS A 174 9.29 -37.36 -27.34
CA LYS A 174 8.36 -38.16 -28.11
C LYS A 174 7.36 -38.89 -27.20
N GLY A 175 6.07 -38.80 -27.52
CA GLY A 175 4.97 -39.36 -26.74
C GLY A 175 4.53 -38.52 -25.54
N ILE A 176 5.20 -37.40 -25.25
CA ILE A 176 4.77 -36.44 -24.22
C ILE A 176 3.80 -35.44 -24.85
N LYS A 177 2.69 -35.18 -24.17
CA LYS A 177 1.65 -34.24 -24.59
C LYS A 177 1.71 -32.99 -23.73
N ALA A 178 2.14 -31.87 -24.32
CA ALA A 178 2.12 -30.57 -23.66
C ALA A 178 0.77 -29.88 -23.89
N LEU A 179 0.14 -29.44 -22.80
CA LEU A 179 -1.12 -28.72 -22.80
C LEU A 179 -0.87 -27.28 -22.34
N ILE A 180 -1.39 -26.28 -23.05
CA ILE A 180 -1.20 -24.86 -22.70
C ILE A 180 -2.51 -24.09 -22.82
N LYS A 181 -2.83 -23.24 -21.84
CA LYS A 181 -3.95 -22.31 -21.92
C LYS A 181 -3.62 -21.15 -22.86
N VAL A 182 -4.50 -20.90 -23.81
CA VAL A 182 -4.39 -19.84 -24.80
C VAL A 182 -5.65 -18.97 -24.73
N PRO A 183 -5.52 -17.66 -24.45
CA PRO A 183 -6.65 -16.74 -24.44
C PRO A 183 -7.36 -16.73 -25.80
N ILE A 184 -8.68 -16.85 -25.79
CA ILE A 184 -9.50 -16.57 -26.97
C ILE A 184 -9.39 -15.07 -27.21
N LYS A 185 -9.33 -14.62 -28.47
CA LYS A 185 -9.46 -13.20 -28.79
C LYS A 185 -10.83 -12.71 -28.34
N VAL A 186 -10.94 -12.23 -27.10
CA VAL A 186 -12.14 -11.56 -26.61
C VAL A 186 -12.27 -10.27 -27.44
N PRO A 187 -13.39 -10.02 -28.14
CA PRO A 187 -13.64 -8.71 -28.72
C PRO A 187 -13.61 -7.73 -27.55
N ILE A 188 -12.65 -6.81 -27.60
CA ILE A 188 -12.46 -5.79 -26.57
C ILE A 188 -13.79 -5.05 -26.44
N THR A 189 -14.62 -5.40 -25.46
CA THR A 189 -15.69 -4.53 -25.00
C THR A 189 -14.99 -3.24 -24.60
N ASN A 190 -15.24 -2.18 -25.36
CA ASN A 190 -14.61 -0.87 -25.27
C ASN A 190 -14.00 -0.65 -23.90
N LYS A 191 -12.66 -0.74 -23.79
CA LYS A 191 -11.97 -0.25 -22.60
C LYS A 191 -12.49 1.16 -22.40
N LYS A 192 -13.29 1.40 -21.36
CA LYS A 192 -13.61 2.77 -20.94
C LYS A 192 -12.26 3.47 -20.89
N LYS A 193 -12.10 4.49 -21.71
CA LYS A 193 -10.86 5.23 -21.89
C LYS A 193 -10.49 5.75 -20.51
N PHE A 194 -9.58 5.06 -19.83
CA PHE A 194 -9.19 5.41 -18.47
C PHE A 194 -8.48 6.75 -18.59
N ASN A 195 -9.09 7.79 -18.03
CA ASN A 195 -8.62 9.16 -18.22
C ASN A 195 -7.37 9.37 -17.36
N SER A 196 -6.22 8.90 -17.85
CA SER A 196 -4.95 8.85 -17.13
C SER A 196 -4.51 10.21 -16.61
N ARG A 197 -4.88 11.28 -17.30
CA ARG A 197 -4.65 12.66 -16.86
C ARG A 197 -5.39 12.99 -15.56
N ALA A 198 -6.65 12.58 -15.41
CA ALA A 198 -7.41 12.83 -14.19
C ALA A 198 -6.81 12.11 -12.98
N PHE A 199 -6.28 10.89 -13.18
CA PHE A 199 -5.61 10.15 -12.10
C PHE A 199 -4.24 10.73 -11.72
N LEU A 200 -3.49 11.28 -12.67
CA LEU A 200 -2.22 11.97 -12.38
C LEU A 200 -2.45 13.25 -11.59
N GLU A 201 -3.48 14.03 -11.94
CA GLU A 201 -3.89 15.23 -11.19
C GLU A 201 -4.31 14.87 -9.76
N ILE A 202 -5.20 13.88 -9.60
CA ILE A 202 -5.65 13.43 -8.27
C ILE A 202 -4.48 12.86 -7.45
N GLY A 203 -3.60 12.09 -8.09
CA GLY A 203 -2.41 11.55 -7.44
C GLY A 203 -1.46 12.64 -6.93
N SER A 204 -1.22 13.68 -7.73
CA SER A 204 -0.38 14.83 -7.36
C SER A 204 -0.95 15.62 -6.19
N ILE A 205 -2.28 15.79 -6.15
CA ILE A 205 -2.95 16.48 -5.05
C ILE A 205 -2.80 15.67 -3.74
N ILE A 206 -3.00 14.35 -3.80
CA ILE A 206 -2.90 13.47 -2.62
C ILE A 206 -1.47 13.47 -2.07
N THR A 207 -0.44 13.35 -2.91
CA THR A 207 0.95 13.40 -2.43
C THR A 207 1.33 14.75 -1.84
N ALA A 208 0.86 15.87 -2.40
CA ALA A 208 1.07 17.19 -1.83
C ALA A 208 0.42 17.33 -0.43
N ILE A 209 -0.82 16.85 -0.27
CA ILE A 209 -1.52 16.87 1.03
C ILE A 209 -0.78 16.02 2.06
N LEU A 210 -0.36 14.81 1.69
CA LEU A 210 0.38 13.91 2.59
C LEU A 210 1.74 14.51 3.01
N ALA A 211 2.46 15.14 2.08
CA ALA A 211 3.72 15.82 2.38
C ALA A 211 3.51 16.99 3.35
N PHE A 212 2.43 17.77 3.17
CA PHE A 212 2.07 18.85 4.08
C PHE A 212 1.75 18.34 5.49
N LEU A 213 0.90 17.31 5.60
CA LEU A 213 0.54 16.70 6.89
C LEU A 213 1.77 16.14 7.61
N PHE A 214 2.69 15.49 6.87
CA PHE A 214 3.92 14.98 7.46
C PHE A 214 4.85 16.11 7.93
N GLY A 215 4.92 17.22 7.18
CA GLY A 215 5.65 18.42 7.59
C GLY A 215 5.09 19.02 8.88
N VAL A 216 3.76 19.15 8.99
CA VAL A 216 3.09 19.63 10.21
C VAL A 216 3.34 18.69 11.38
N ALA A 217 3.23 17.37 11.19
CA ALA A 217 3.52 16.40 12.24
C ALA A 217 4.99 16.47 12.68
N ALA A 218 5.93 16.57 11.74
CA ALA A 218 7.35 16.71 12.05
C ALA A 218 7.65 17.98 12.85
N ILE A 219 6.98 19.10 12.54
CA ILE A 219 7.06 20.33 13.34
C ILE A 219 6.44 20.10 14.73
N TYR A 220 5.26 19.49 14.81
CA TYR A 220 4.55 19.26 16.08
C TYR A 220 5.33 18.34 17.04
N TYR A 221 6.02 17.32 16.54
CA TYR A 221 6.83 16.40 17.34
C TYR A 221 8.28 16.85 17.53
N ASN A 222 8.73 17.93 16.88
CA ASN A 222 10.08 18.46 17.06
C ASN A 222 10.19 19.19 18.42
N PRO A 223 11.10 18.80 19.33
CA PRO A 223 11.21 19.37 20.66
C PRO A 223 11.55 20.88 20.68
N ALA A 224 12.19 21.41 19.63
CA ALA A 224 12.43 22.86 19.52
C ALA A 224 11.15 23.63 19.16
N ALA A 225 10.33 23.07 18.27
CA ALA A 225 9.04 23.65 17.90
C ALA A 225 7.98 23.45 18.99
N GLN A 226 8.01 22.34 19.74
CA GLN A 226 7.17 22.17 20.94
C GLN A 226 7.44 23.23 22.00
N ARG A 227 8.68 23.69 22.17
CA ARG A 227 8.99 24.82 23.08
C ARG A 227 8.36 26.13 22.61
N PHE A 228 8.23 26.35 21.30
CA PHE A 228 7.54 27.51 20.73
C PHE A 228 6.01 27.37 20.78
N ILE A 229 5.46 26.19 20.47
CA ILE A 229 4.01 25.92 20.51
C ILE A 229 3.51 25.94 21.95
N LYS A 230 4.23 25.33 22.90
CA LYS A 230 3.90 25.39 24.33
C LYS A 230 3.96 26.82 24.89
N ARG A 231 4.84 27.67 24.34
CA ARG A 231 4.90 29.10 24.67
C ARG A 231 3.67 29.85 24.14
N ASN A 232 3.17 29.50 22.96
CA ASN A 232 1.94 30.07 22.40
C ASN A 232 0.64 29.52 23.04
N GLU A 233 0.63 28.29 23.57
CA GLU A 233 -0.55 27.72 24.25
C GLU A 233 -0.73 28.30 25.67
N GLU A 234 0.35 28.71 26.34
CA GLU A 234 0.27 29.57 27.54
C GLU A 234 -0.27 30.97 27.20
N ASP A 235 -0.09 31.44 25.97
CA ASP A 235 -0.66 32.71 25.51
C ASP A 235 -2.16 32.61 25.21
N ASP A 236 -2.81 31.45 25.12
CA ASP A 236 -4.30 31.35 25.09
C ASP A 236 -4.95 31.55 26.48
N LEU A 237 -4.12 31.76 27.51
CA LEU A 237 -4.47 32.43 28.77
C LEU A 237 -4.38 33.98 28.64
N PHE A 238 -4.36 34.51 27.41
CA PHE A 238 -4.04 35.91 27.06
C PHE A 238 -4.85 36.93 27.84
N LEU A 239 -6.17 36.75 27.94
CA LEU A 239 -7.05 37.77 28.50
C LEU A 239 -6.82 37.96 30.01
N PRO A 240 -6.86 36.90 30.85
CA PRO A 240 -6.47 37.01 32.25
C PRO A 240 -5.08 37.60 32.49
N GLY A 241 -4.06 37.08 31.80
CA GLY A 241 -2.67 37.51 32.00
C GLY A 241 -2.43 38.95 31.58
N TRP A 242 -3.02 39.37 30.46
CA TRP A 242 -2.94 40.73 29.98
C TRP A 242 -3.67 41.71 30.91
N VAL A 243 -4.88 41.38 31.39
CA VAL A 243 -5.60 42.19 32.36
C VAL A 243 -4.82 42.32 33.67
N VAL A 244 -4.24 41.22 34.18
CA VAL A 244 -3.35 41.26 35.37
C VAL A 244 -2.18 42.21 35.15
N SER A 245 -1.50 42.13 34.00
CA SER A 245 -0.38 43.02 33.67
C SER A 245 -0.80 44.49 33.58
N CYS A 246 -1.98 44.78 33.01
CA CYS A 246 -2.55 46.12 32.95
C CYS A 246 -2.90 46.67 34.34
N VAL A 247 -3.42 45.83 35.25
CA VAL A 247 -3.69 46.24 36.64
C VAL A 247 -2.38 46.55 37.38
N ILE A 248 -1.36 45.69 37.28
CA ILE A 248 -0.05 45.90 37.93
C ILE A 248 0.63 47.17 37.41
N SER A 249 0.52 47.43 36.10
CA SER A 249 1.13 48.59 35.46
C SER A 249 0.32 49.88 35.61
N GLY A 250 -0.84 49.84 36.29
CA GLY A 250 -1.74 50.99 36.45
C GLY A 250 -2.33 51.51 35.13
N ASN A 251 -2.46 50.64 34.12
CA ASN A 251 -2.84 51.00 32.75
C ASN A 251 -4.07 50.22 32.26
N LEU A 252 -5.02 49.95 33.16
CA LEU A 252 -6.21 49.14 32.88
C LEU A 252 -7.17 49.80 31.87
N GLU A 253 -7.15 51.13 31.74
CA GLU A 253 -7.91 51.87 30.71
C GLU A 253 -7.61 51.40 29.28
N THR A 254 -6.40 50.90 29.02
CA THR A 254 -6.02 50.42 27.69
C THR A 254 -6.86 49.25 27.19
N VAL A 255 -7.39 48.43 28.11
CA VAL A 255 -8.25 47.28 27.81
C VAL A 255 -9.55 47.72 27.14
N VAL A 256 -10.06 48.90 27.49
CA VAL A 256 -11.34 49.46 27.01
C VAL A 256 -11.16 50.76 26.24
N SER A 257 -9.94 51.03 25.77
CA SER A 257 -9.57 52.26 25.05
C SER A 257 -10.44 52.58 23.82
N HIS A 258 -11.13 51.57 23.28
CA HIS A 258 -12.00 51.70 22.11
C HIS A 258 -13.50 51.82 22.46
N ASP A 259 -13.86 51.77 23.75
CA ASP A 259 -15.25 51.81 24.22
C ASP A 259 -15.50 53.07 25.08
N PRO A 260 -16.02 54.15 24.47
CA PRO A 260 -16.22 55.43 25.17
C PRO A 260 -17.33 55.37 26.23
N GLU A 261 -18.26 54.42 26.14
CA GLU A 261 -19.32 54.23 27.15
C GLU A 261 -18.71 53.63 28.42
N VAL A 262 -17.85 52.61 28.27
CA VAL A 262 -17.15 51.99 29.40
C VAL A 262 -16.13 52.94 30.02
N LEU A 263 -15.42 53.73 29.22
CA LEU A 263 -14.50 54.77 29.73
C LEU A 263 -15.23 55.85 30.55
N SER A 264 -16.50 56.13 30.25
CA SER A 264 -17.29 57.09 31.01
C SER A 264 -17.70 56.60 32.41
N ASP A 265 -17.67 55.28 32.65
CA ASP A 265 -17.94 54.62 33.94
C ASP A 265 -16.79 53.66 34.30
N PHE A 266 -15.56 54.19 34.25
CA PHE A 266 -14.35 53.40 34.42
C PHE A 266 -14.25 52.74 35.80
N GLU A 267 -14.71 53.39 36.86
CA GLU A 267 -14.71 52.82 38.22
C GLU A 267 -15.53 51.52 38.30
N ARG A 268 -16.65 51.45 37.58
CA ARG A 268 -17.47 50.24 37.49
C ARG A 268 -16.76 49.15 36.70
N PHE A 269 -16.07 49.51 35.62
CA PHE A 269 -15.28 48.57 34.82
C PHE A 269 -14.10 48.00 35.63
N GLU A 270 -13.34 48.86 36.30
CA GLU A 270 -12.23 48.47 37.17
C GLU A 270 -12.70 47.49 38.26
N ARG A 271 -13.83 47.80 38.91
CA ARG A 271 -14.45 46.91 39.88
C ARG A 271 -14.82 45.56 39.27
N MET A 272 -15.43 45.55 38.09
CA MET A 272 -15.82 44.33 37.39
C MET A 272 -14.59 43.49 37.00
N ALA A 273 -13.51 44.13 36.56
CA ALA A 273 -12.26 43.47 36.23
C ALA A 273 -11.62 42.83 37.47
N MET A 274 -11.56 43.55 38.59
CA MET A 274 -11.02 43.04 39.85
C MET A 274 -11.84 41.86 40.41
N VAL A 275 -13.17 41.91 40.33
CA VAL A 275 -14.04 40.79 40.68
C VAL A 275 -13.84 39.61 39.73
N GLY A 276 -13.68 39.86 38.43
CA GLY A 276 -13.33 38.85 37.44
C GLY A 276 -12.04 38.11 37.81
N LEU A 277 -10.99 38.84 38.16
CA LEU A 277 -9.70 38.29 38.61
C LEU A 277 -9.82 37.40 39.86
N TRP A 278 -10.68 37.76 40.81
CA TRP A 278 -11.01 36.89 41.96
C TRP A 278 -11.70 35.58 41.54
N CYS A 279 -12.59 35.63 40.55
CA CYS A 279 -13.36 34.47 40.10
C CYS A 279 -12.53 33.45 39.31
N ILE A 280 -11.53 33.93 38.56
CA ILE A 280 -10.66 33.07 37.74
C ILE A 280 -9.45 32.50 38.49
N ASN A 281 -9.35 32.74 39.80
CA ASN A 281 -8.23 32.27 40.61
C ASN A 281 -8.01 30.75 40.40
N PRO A 282 -6.80 30.26 40.08
CA PRO A 282 -6.53 28.84 39.92
C PRO A 282 -6.84 28.02 41.16
N ASP A 283 -6.71 28.60 42.37
CA ASP A 283 -7.11 27.95 43.62
C ASP A 283 -8.63 28.09 43.84
N PRO A 284 -9.41 26.99 43.79
CA PRO A 284 -10.86 27.02 44.01
C PRO A 284 -11.27 27.52 45.39
N ILE A 285 -10.40 27.41 46.40
CA ILE A 285 -10.68 27.81 47.79
C ILE A 285 -10.67 29.34 47.92
N LEU A 286 -9.89 30.01 47.08
CA LEU A 286 -9.77 31.47 47.07
C LEU A 286 -10.84 32.15 46.22
N ARG A 287 -11.62 31.40 45.42
CA ARG A 287 -12.71 31.95 44.62
C ARG A 287 -13.88 32.38 45.52
N PRO A 288 -14.41 33.61 45.36
CA PRO A 288 -15.57 34.05 46.12
C PRO A 288 -16.82 33.25 45.74
N SER A 289 -17.75 33.09 46.69
CA SER A 289 -19.07 32.55 46.39
C SER A 289 -19.88 33.55 45.56
N MET A 290 -20.86 33.07 44.79
CA MET A 290 -21.70 33.95 43.97
C MET A 290 -22.41 35.05 44.77
N ASN A 291 -22.77 34.79 46.03
CA ASN A 291 -23.34 35.83 46.90
C ASN A 291 -22.32 36.97 47.17
N LYS A 292 -21.05 36.62 47.45
CA LYS A 292 -19.98 37.62 47.60
C LYS A 292 -19.70 38.34 46.29
N VAL A 293 -19.70 37.65 45.16
CA VAL A 293 -19.50 38.26 43.82
C VAL A 293 -20.57 39.31 43.54
N VAL A 294 -21.84 39.01 43.80
CA VAL A 294 -22.95 39.98 43.61
C VAL A 294 -22.76 41.19 44.52
N GLN A 295 -22.44 40.99 45.80
CA GLN A 295 -22.19 42.09 46.73
C GLN A 295 -21.01 42.98 46.29
N MET A 296 -19.95 42.37 45.77
CA MET A 296 -18.80 43.08 45.22
C MET A 296 -19.18 43.89 43.97
N LEU A 297 -19.96 43.34 43.05
CA LEU A 297 -20.41 44.05 41.84
C LEU A 297 -21.38 45.19 42.16
N GLU A 298 -22.29 45.00 43.11
CA GLU A 298 -23.25 46.02 43.56
C GLU A 298 -22.59 47.12 44.40
N GLY A 299 -21.36 46.91 44.87
CA GLY A 299 -20.64 47.86 45.72
C GLY A 299 -21.03 47.84 47.19
N THR A 300 -21.75 46.81 47.62
CA THR A 300 -22.08 46.61 49.04
C THR A 300 -20.93 45.97 49.82
N LEU A 301 -19.96 45.40 49.11
CA LEU A 301 -18.72 44.84 49.65
C LEU A 301 -17.51 45.40 48.88
N GLU A 302 -16.50 45.89 49.60
CA GLU A 302 -15.26 46.38 48.99
C GLU A 302 -14.47 45.23 48.32
N VAL A 303 -13.88 45.52 47.16
CA VAL A 303 -13.06 44.58 46.40
C VAL A 303 -11.60 44.75 46.80
N GLY A 304 -11.06 43.78 47.53
CA GLY A 304 -9.63 43.74 47.85
C GLY A 304 -8.77 43.31 46.65
N ILE A 305 -7.44 43.41 46.80
CA ILE A 305 -6.48 43.00 45.77
C ILE A 305 -6.54 41.48 45.56
N PRO A 306 -6.81 40.98 44.33
CA PRO A 306 -6.79 39.56 44.02
C PRO A 306 -5.43 38.92 44.32
N PRO A 307 -5.38 37.66 44.81
CA PRO A 307 -4.12 36.96 45.11
C PRO A 307 -3.18 36.85 43.90
N LEU A 308 -3.76 36.73 42.70
CA LEU A 308 -3.02 36.73 41.42
C LEU A 308 -2.17 38.00 41.18
N ILE A 309 -2.54 39.12 41.80
CA ILE A 309 -1.80 40.39 41.74
C ILE A 309 -0.82 40.50 42.93
N HIS A 310 -1.24 40.03 44.10
CA HIS A 310 -0.40 40.09 45.32
C HIS A 310 0.91 39.30 45.17
N ASP A 311 0.90 38.16 44.48
CA ASP A 311 2.11 37.34 44.28
C ASP A 311 3.11 37.95 43.26
N GLN A 312 2.73 39.05 42.58
CA GLN A 312 3.49 39.69 41.49
C GLN A 312 3.94 41.14 41.82
N MET A 313 3.57 41.66 42.99
CA MET A 313 4.03 42.95 43.54
C MET A 313 5.23 42.75 44.48
#